data_AF-A0AB74DA15-F1
#
_entry.id   AF-A0AB74DA15-F1
#
_cell.length_a   1.000
_cell.length_b   1.000
_cell.length_c   1.000
_cell.angle_alpha   90.00
_cell.angle_beta   90.00
_cell.angle_gamma   90.00
#
_symmetry.space_group_name_H-M   'P 1'
#
loop_
_entity.id
_entity.type
_entity.pdbx_description
1 polymer ?
#
loop_
_entity_poly.entity_id
_entity_poly.type
_entity_poly.pdbx_seq_one_letter_code
_entity_poly.pdbx_strand_id
1 'polypeptide(L)'
;MSEHAVVDENGYRCFCEAYEEPPGVWRALVRFERKRDHAAMQTHIPGMTHKIDETFATHHEAMGAAKAYARYKASQDETGL
;
A
#
# COMPACT_ATOMS: atom_id res chain seq x y z
N MET A 1 -2.89 16.08 -5.04
CA MET A 1 -4.11 15.23 -4.88
C MET A 1 -3.68 13.83 -4.42
N SER A 2 -4.58 13.01 -3.88
CA SER A 2 -4.28 11.62 -3.52
C SER A 2 -5.32 10.65 -4.11
N GLU A 3 -4.85 9.49 -4.55
CA GLU A 3 -5.68 8.35 -4.97
C GLU A 3 -5.41 7.19 -4.01
N HIS A 4 -6.46 6.45 -3.66
CA HIS A 4 -6.37 5.31 -2.75
C HIS A 4 -7.00 4.07 -3.40
N ALA A 5 -6.38 2.92 -3.18
CA ALA A 5 -6.91 1.63 -3.59
C ALA A 5 -6.62 0.57 -2.53
N VAL A 6 -7.48 -0.43 -2.41
CA VAL A 6 -7.25 -1.58 -1.53
C VAL A 6 -7.00 -2.82 -2.38
N VAL A 7 -5.93 -3.54 -2.05
CA VAL A 7 -5.57 -4.83 -2.65
C VAL A 7 -5.57 -5.88 -1.56
N ASP A 8 -6.19 -7.01 -1.83
CA ASP A 8 -6.29 -8.13 -0.92
C ASP A 8 -5.37 -9.25 -1.43
N GLU A 9 -4.35 -9.62 -0.69
CA GLU A 9 -3.33 -10.60 -1.14
C GLU A 9 -2.76 -11.39 0.06
N ASN A 10 -2.61 -12.70 -0.09
CA ASN A 10 -1.99 -13.61 0.90
C ASN A 10 -2.31 -13.32 2.39
N GLY A 11 -3.59 -13.14 2.73
CA GLY A 11 -4.01 -12.88 4.11
C GLY A 11 -3.78 -11.44 4.62
N TYR A 12 -3.31 -10.54 3.75
CA TYR A 12 -3.16 -9.12 4.00
C TYR A 12 -4.21 -8.28 3.26
N ARG A 13 -4.59 -7.17 3.90
CA ARG A 13 -5.28 -6.05 3.29
C ARG A 13 -4.26 -4.94 3.09
N CYS A 14 -4.00 -4.58 1.85
CA CYS A 14 -2.96 -3.64 1.45
C CYS A 14 -3.62 -2.34 0.96
N PHE A 15 -3.41 -1.26 1.69
CA PHE A 15 -3.89 0.07 1.35
C PHE A 15 -2.82 0.79 0.54
N CYS A 16 -3.06 0.88 -0.77
CA CYS A 16 -2.19 1.56 -1.72
C CYS A 16 -2.61 3.03 -1.79
N GLU A 17 -1.64 3.93 -1.74
CA GLU A 17 -1.84 5.36 -1.89
C GLU A 17 -0.85 5.90 -2.92
N ALA A 18 -1.37 6.69 -3.85
CA ALA A 18 -0.58 7.53 -4.74
C ALA A 18 -0.88 8.98 -4.41
N TYR A 19 0.15 9.78 -4.14
CA TYR A 19 -0.02 11.16 -3.73
C TYR A 19 1.02 12.05 -4.40
N GLU A 20 0.66 13.31 -4.59
CA GLU A 20 1.49 14.27 -5.30
C GLU A 20 2.33 15.10 -4.33
N GLU A 21 3.66 15.10 -4.50
CA GLU A 21 4.62 15.86 -3.70
C GLU A 21 6.00 15.94 -4.39
N PRO A 22 6.49 17.11 -4.88
CA PRO A 22 5.85 18.43 -5.19
C PRO A 22 4.95 18.40 -6.47
N PRO A 23 4.31 19.52 -6.91
CA PRO A 23 3.39 19.50 -8.07
C PRO A 23 4.00 18.88 -9.33
N GLY A 24 3.28 17.95 -9.94
CA GLY A 24 3.74 17.18 -11.10
C GLY A 24 4.63 15.98 -10.77
N VAL A 25 4.93 15.72 -9.48
CA VAL A 25 5.70 14.57 -9.02
C VAL A 25 4.83 13.71 -8.12
N TRP A 26 4.64 12.45 -8.51
CA TRP A 26 3.83 11.50 -7.77
C TRP A 26 4.71 10.52 -6.99
N ARG A 27 4.28 10.19 -5.78
CA ARG A 27 4.89 9.19 -4.90
C ARG A 27 3.87 8.12 -4.58
N ALA A 28 4.35 6.98 -4.12
CA ALA A 28 3.52 5.86 -3.73
C ALA A 28 3.90 5.34 -2.35
N LEU A 29 2.90 4.87 -1.61
CA LEU A 29 3.10 4.11 -0.39
C LEU A 29 2.07 2.99 -0.29
N VAL A 30 2.40 1.98 0.52
CA VAL A 30 1.51 0.86 0.81
C VAL A 30 1.51 0.62 2.32
N ARG A 31 0.32 0.61 2.91
CA ARG A 31 0.11 0.13 4.29
C ARG A 31 -0.44 -1.29 4.26
N PHE A 32 0.21 -2.20 4.95
CA PHE A 32 -0.21 -3.58 5.12
C PHE A 32 -0.91 -3.75 6.46
N GLU A 33 -1.97 -4.55 6.49
CA GLU A 33 -2.65 -5.00 7.69
C GLU A 33 -3.06 -6.46 7.51
N ARG A 34 -3.06 -7.27 8.58
CA ARG A 34 -3.49 -8.68 8.48
C ARG A 34 -5.00 -8.78 8.48
N LYS A 35 -5.59 -9.52 7.54
CA LYS A 35 -7.04 -9.74 7.46
C LYS A 35 -7.61 -10.42 8.71
N ARG A 36 -6.81 -11.25 9.39
CA ARG A 36 -7.23 -11.93 10.64
C ARG A 36 -7.54 -10.94 11.77
N ASP A 37 -6.83 -9.81 11.82
CA ASP A 37 -7.00 -8.81 12.87
C ASP A 37 -8.29 -8.00 12.64
N HIS A 38 -8.64 -7.77 11.37
CA HIS A 38 -9.95 -7.26 10.96
C HIS A 38 -11.08 -8.24 11.31
N ALA A 39 -10.91 -9.53 11.03
CA ALA A 39 -11.91 -10.56 11.31
C ALA A 39 -12.15 -10.76 12.82
N ALA A 40 -11.11 -10.59 13.62
CA ALA A 40 -11.20 -10.61 15.09
C ALA A 40 -11.82 -9.33 15.68
N MET A 41 -12.25 -8.37 14.84
CA MET A 41 -12.81 -7.08 15.25
C MET A 41 -11.92 -6.35 16.26
N GLN A 42 -10.60 -6.44 16.09
CA GLN A 42 -9.67 -5.72 16.94
C GLN A 42 -9.90 -4.22 16.78
N THR A 43 -9.97 -3.51 17.90
CA THR A 43 -10.12 -2.04 17.91
C THR A 43 -8.84 -1.32 17.47
N HIS A 44 -7.69 -1.97 17.62
CA HIS A 44 -6.40 -1.49 17.16
C HIS A 44 -5.76 -2.53 16.24
N ILE A 45 -5.73 -2.23 14.93
CA ILE A 45 -5.18 -3.13 13.92
C ILE A 45 -3.72 -2.74 13.67
N PRO A 46 -2.74 -3.62 13.96
CA PRO A 46 -1.34 -3.38 13.62
C PRO A 46 -1.19 -3.22 12.10
N GLY A 47 -0.46 -2.18 11.69
CA GLY A 47 -0.16 -1.95 10.29
C GLY A 47 1.30 -1.58 10.09
N MET A 48 1.84 -1.96 8.93
CA MET A 48 3.19 -1.60 8.50
C MET A 48 3.11 -0.80 7.20
N THR A 49 3.75 0.37 7.16
CA THR A 49 3.74 1.24 5.98
C THR A 49 5.09 1.21 5.29
N HIS A 50 5.10 0.85 4.01
CA HIS A 50 6.26 0.94 3.13
C HIS A 50 6.08 2.13 2.20
N LYS A 51 7.06 3.03 2.19
CA LYS A 51 7.16 4.07 1.16
C LYS A 51 7.90 3.49 -0.02
N ILE A 52 7.45 3.82 -1.22
CA ILE A 52 8.14 3.52 -2.47
C ILE A 52 9.00 4.74 -2.78
N ASP A 53 10.31 4.54 -2.83
CA ASP A 53 11.28 5.64 -2.95
C ASP A 53 11.28 6.26 -4.36
N GLU A 54 10.83 5.51 -5.35
CA GLU A 54 10.65 5.98 -6.72
C GLU A 54 9.61 7.10 -6.81
N THR A 55 9.89 8.06 -7.68
CA THR A 55 8.96 9.12 -8.08
C THR A 55 8.41 8.85 -9.47
N PHE A 56 7.16 9.23 -9.70
CA PHE A 56 6.40 8.96 -10.92
C PHE A 56 5.91 10.25 -11.56
N ALA A 57 5.76 10.27 -12.88
CA ALA A 57 5.27 11.43 -13.61
C ALA A 57 3.74 11.57 -13.50
N THR A 58 3.05 10.46 -13.28
CA THR A 58 1.58 10.42 -13.22
C THR A 58 1.07 9.66 -11.99
N HIS A 59 -0.15 10.01 -11.55
CA HIS A 59 -0.84 9.28 -10.49
C HIS A 59 -1.05 7.80 -10.84
N HIS A 60 -1.32 7.51 -12.12
CA HIS A 60 -1.60 6.16 -12.60
C HIS A 60 -0.37 5.25 -12.47
N GLU A 61 0.82 5.75 -12.82
CA GLU A 61 2.07 5.03 -12.66
C GLU A 61 2.39 4.77 -11.18
N ALA A 62 2.24 5.79 -10.34
CA ALA A 62 2.43 5.65 -8.89
C ALA A 62 1.48 4.61 -8.29
N MET A 63 0.20 4.63 -8.67
CA MET A 63 -0.79 3.66 -8.21
C MET A 63 -0.52 2.25 -8.75
N GLY A 64 -0.06 2.14 -10.00
CA GLY A 64 0.39 0.87 -10.59
C GLY A 64 1.55 0.26 -9.79
N ALA A 65 2.56 1.07 -9.47
CA ALA A 65 3.69 0.65 -8.65
C ALA A 65 3.27 0.25 -7.24
N ALA A 66 2.39 1.02 -6.58
CA ALA A 66 1.85 0.70 -5.25
C ALA A 66 1.17 -0.68 -5.25
N LYS A 67 0.27 -0.94 -6.23
CA LYS A 67 -0.45 -2.22 -6.34
C LYS A 67 0.49 -3.38 -6.64
N ALA A 68 1.47 -3.20 -7.51
CA ALA A 68 2.46 -4.23 -7.84
C ALA A 68 3.34 -4.58 -6.63
N TYR A 69 3.83 -3.55 -5.93
CA TYR A 69 4.64 -3.71 -4.72
C TYR A 69 3.85 -4.40 -3.60
N ALA A 70 2.60 -3.98 -3.38
CA ALA A 70 1.70 -4.59 -2.41
C ALA A 70 1.54 -6.10 -2.65
N ARG A 71 1.23 -6.50 -3.89
CA ARG A 71 1.08 -7.92 -4.25
C ARG A 71 2.37 -8.70 -4.05
N TYR A 72 3.49 -8.14 -4.50
CA TYR A 72 4.79 -8.79 -4.37
C TYR A 72 5.14 -9.05 -2.91
N LYS A 73 5.15 -8.02 -2.06
CA LYS A 73 5.53 -8.16 -0.64
C LYS A 73 4.55 -9.03 0.15
N ALA A 74 3.25 -8.90 -0.09
CA ALA A 74 2.26 -9.77 0.54
C ALA A 74 2.43 -11.24 0.11
N SER A 75 2.68 -11.51 -1.18
CA SER A 75 2.87 -12.88 -1.68
C SER A 75 4.08 -13.60 -1.07
N GLN A 76 5.11 -12.83 -0.68
CA GLN A 76 6.33 -13.35 -0.04
C GLN A 76 6.25 -13.32 1.50
N ASP A 77 5.14 -12.86 2.07
CA ASP A 77 5.01 -12.59 3.52
C ASP A 77 6.05 -11.59 4.07
N GLU A 78 6.67 -10.79 3.20
CA GLU A 78 7.71 -9.81 3.53
C GLU A 78 7.13 -8.43 3.84
N THR A 79 6.05 -8.39 4.61
CA THR A 79 5.34 -7.14 4.93
C THR A 79 5.86 -6.47 6.20
N GLY A 80 6.69 -7.17 7.00
CA GLY A 80 7.19 -6.70 8.29
C GLY A 80 6.21 -6.83 9.46
N LEU A 81 5.06 -7.48 9.25
CA LEU A 81 4.05 -7.77 10.29
C LEU A 81 4.20 -9.16 10.89
#